data_AF-A0A2D8LK93-F1
#
_entry.id   AF-A0A2D8LK93-F1
#
_cell.length_a   1.000
_cell.length_b   1.000
_cell.length_c   1.000
_cell.angle_alpha   90.00
_cell.angle_beta   90.00
_cell.angle_gamma   90.00
#
_symmetry.space_group_name_H-M   'P 1'
#
loop_
_entity.id
_entity.type
_entity.pdbx_description
1 polymer ?
#
loop_
_entity_poly.entity_id
_entity_poly.type
_entity_poly.pdbx_seq_one_letter_code
_entity_poly.pdbx_strand_id
1 'polypeptide(L)'
;MRSFIILFLSSIIFFSCKEEKPKAVSMKEDVTILADDTFNGRKTGTEGEQKAAEYIIKRFKAIGLSPKGYKGNYTQTFSFRGSKDPHKEAEFASKSDSTTTGTNVIGYIDNKAETTVVIGAHYDHLGMGGEGSLYREGEAIHNGADDNASGVAVMLKIADSLIASAPLNNENNYLFIAFSGEEEGLLGSNYFVKNPTIDTKKVSYMINMDMVGRLNEEKTLAVHGVGTSPVFKQTLFANNDANLNIVEHESGVGPSDHTSFYLADIPVLHFFTGQHEDYHKPGDDAEKLNYKGMQKISEYIFSIISDLNDNGQLAFTKTKNESEVVPDFKVTLGVVPDYLFDGEGMRIDGVSEDRPAQKAGLQKGDVVKKMGEHEVTDMMSYMKSLSKFEKGQTAIVTVERDGKLIEADVTF
;
A
#
# COMPACT_ATOMS: atom_id res chain seq x y z
N MET A 1 83.53 -25.82 13.52
CA MET A 1 82.26 -25.36 12.92
C MET A 1 81.11 -26.05 13.65
N ARG A 2 80.36 -25.32 14.49
CA ARG A 2 79.13 -25.80 15.12
C ARG A 2 78.00 -24.92 14.58
N SER A 3 77.12 -25.49 13.76
CA SER A 3 75.97 -24.80 13.18
C SER A 3 74.83 -24.74 14.20
N PHE A 4 74.43 -23.53 14.57
CA PHE A 4 73.20 -23.25 15.31
C PHE A 4 72.02 -23.19 14.34
N ILE A 5 71.02 -24.04 14.55
CA ILE A 5 69.72 -23.97 13.89
C ILE A 5 68.84 -23.04 14.74
N ILE A 6 68.49 -21.87 14.20
CA ILE A 6 67.54 -20.94 14.80
C ILE A 6 66.13 -21.36 14.36
N LEU A 7 65.31 -21.80 15.31
CA LEU A 7 63.91 -22.14 15.12
C LEU A 7 63.10 -20.82 15.14
N PHE A 8 62.54 -20.42 14.00
CA PHE A 8 61.67 -19.24 13.90
C PHE A 8 60.23 -19.64 14.27
N LEU A 9 59.78 -19.25 15.46
CA LEU A 9 58.39 -19.43 15.90
C LEU A 9 57.54 -18.31 15.28
N SER A 10 56.76 -18.63 14.24
CA SER A 10 55.78 -17.72 13.66
C SER A 10 54.54 -17.66 14.57
N SER A 11 54.38 -16.58 15.32
CA SER A 11 53.11 -16.26 15.99
C SER A 11 52.09 -15.83 14.94
N ILE A 12 51.13 -16.73 14.65
CA ILE A 12 49.94 -16.41 13.87
C ILE A 12 49.02 -15.57 14.75
N ILE A 13 49.01 -14.26 14.53
CA ILE A 13 48.05 -13.34 15.13
C ILE A 13 46.76 -13.48 14.32
N PHE A 14 45.78 -14.18 14.89
CA PHE A 14 44.40 -14.18 14.38
C PHE A 14 43.78 -12.80 14.61
N PHE A 15 43.89 -11.91 13.63
CA PHE A 15 43.02 -10.73 13.55
C PHE A 15 41.61 -11.23 13.21
N SER A 16 40.78 -11.39 14.24
CA SER A 16 39.34 -11.52 14.07
C SER A 16 38.81 -10.16 13.60
N CYS A 17 38.69 -9.98 12.29
CA CYS A 17 37.88 -8.92 11.71
C CYS A 17 36.43 -9.17 12.12
N LYS A 18 36.01 -8.58 13.23
CA LYS A 18 34.61 -8.49 13.60
C LYS A 18 33.98 -7.52 12.59
N GLU A 19 33.41 -8.04 11.50
CA GLU A 19 32.54 -7.24 10.63
C GLU A 19 31.43 -6.67 11.51
N GLU A 20 31.50 -5.36 11.74
CA GLU A 20 30.46 -4.64 12.46
C GLU A 20 29.24 -4.63 11.54
N LYS A 21 28.24 -5.47 11.83
CA LYS A 21 26.99 -5.50 11.08
C LYS A 21 26.44 -4.07 11.04
N PRO A 22 26.10 -3.52 9.87
CA PRO A 22 25.57 -2.17 9.78
C PRO A 22 24.35 -2.02 10.70
N LYS A 23 24.24 -0.85 11.36
CA LYS A 23 23.10 -0.53 12.23
C LYS A 23 21.80 -0.79 11.46
N ALA A 24 20.91 -1.60 12.05
CA ALA A 24 19.58 -1.80 11.51
C ALA A 24 18.83 -0.46 11.46
N VAL A 25 18.25 -0.15 10.30
CA VAL A 25 17.40 1.03 10.12
C VAL A 25 15.99 0.65 10.55
N SER A 26 15.38 1.49 11.38
CA SER A 26 14.01 1.30 11.86
C SER A 26 12.99 1.77 10.83
N MET A 27 11.76 1.24 10.89
CA MET A 27 10.66 1.72 10.04
C MET A 27 10.41 3.22 10.20
N LYS A 28 10.64 3.79 11.41
CA LYS A 28 10.54 5.23 11.62
C LYS A 28 11.59 6.01 10.83
N GLU A 29 12.84 5.54 10.81
CA GLU A 29 13.89 6.15 9.99
C GLU A 29 13.58 5.99 8.50
N ASP A 30 13.02 4.85 8.07
CA ASP A 30 12.59 4.63 6.68
C ASP A 30 11.48 5.62 6.26
N VAL A 31 10.40 5.73 7.04
CA VAL A 31 9.30 6.69 6.78
C VAL A 31 9.80 8.13 6.80
N THR A 32 10.58 8.51 7.82
CA THR A 32 11.05 9.90 7.98
C THR A 32 11.88 10.35 6.79
N ILE A 33 12.66 9.45 6.16
CA ILE A 33 13.43 9.79 4.97
C ILE A 33 12.54 9.86 3.73
N LEU A 34 11.66 8.88 3.54
CA LEU A 34 10.79 8.83 2.36
C LEU A 34 9.84 10.03 2.33
N ALA A 35 9.28 10.41 3.48
CA ALA A 35 8.34 11.51 3.66
C ALA A 35 9.02 12.85 3.99
N ASP A 36 10.33 12.99 3.74
CA ASP A 36 11.03 14.25 3.93
C ASP A 36 10.71 15.24 2.80
N ASP A 37 10.50 16.51 3.14
CA ASP A 37 10.21 17.59 2.18
C ASP A 37 11.22 17.65 1.01
N THR A 38 12.47 17.22 1.21
CA THR A 38 13.49 17.20 0.14
C THR A 38 13.19 16.21 -1.00
N PHE A 39 12.24 15.29 -0.79
CA PHE A 39 11.69 14.36 -1.77
C PHE A 39 10.46 14.94 -2.49
N ASN A 40 10.03 16.16 -2.16
CA ASN A 40 8.99 16.92 -2.86
C ASN A 40 7.74 16.07 -3.19
N GLY A 41 7.29 15.26 -2.23
CA GLY A 41 6.10 14.42 -2.34
C GLY A 41 6.13 13.31 -3.38
N ARG A 42 7.32 12.92 -3.86
CA ARG A 42 7.57 11.68 -4.64
C ARG A 42 6.66 11.46 -5.86
N LYS A 43 6.17 12.53 -6.50
CA LYS A 43 5.34 12.37 -7.70
C LYS A 43 6.06 11.63 -8.81
N THR A 44 5.36 10.70 -9.44
CA THR A 44 5.87 9.85 -10.51
C THR A 44 6.60 10.64 -11.61
N GLY A 45 7.80 10.19 -11.95
CA GLY A 45 8.69 10.79 -12.93
C GLY A 45 9.46 12.04 -12.46
N THR A 46 9.24 12.52 -11.23
CA THR A 46 9.98 13.68 -10.68
C THR A 46 11.34 13.30 -10.09
N GLU A 47 12.18 14.29 -9.79
CA GLU A 47 13.42 14.09 -9.04
C GLU A 47 13.16 13.51 -7.64
N GLY A 48 12.02 13.87 -7.04
CA GLY A 48 11.59 13.35 -5.74
C GLY A 48 11.38 11.84 -5.72
N GLU A 49 10.66 11.34 -6.73
CA GLU A 49 10.48 9.90 -6.94
C GLU A 49 11.83 9.22 -7.19
N GLN A 50 12.72 9.81 -8.01
CA GLN A 50 14.04 9.24 -8.28
C GLN A 50 14.89 9.10 -7.01
N LYS A 51 14.87 10.11 -6.12
CA LYS A 51 15.51 10.04 -4.81
C LYS A 51 14.93 8.92 -3.94
N ALA A 52 13.60 8.77 -3.94
CA ALA A 52 12.93 7.68 -3.23
C ALA A 52 13.36 6.30 -3.76
N ALA A 53 13.40 6.13 -5.09
CA ALA A 53 13.86 4.90 -5.70
C ALA A 53 15.32 4.59 -5.32
N GLU A 54 16.23 5.56 -5.37
CA GLU A 54 17.62 5.40 -4.96
C GLU A 54 17.76 5.00 -3.48
N TYR A 55 16.94 5.61 -2.61
CA TYR A 55 16.88 5.25 -1.20
C TYR A 55 16.45 3.79 -1.00
N ILE A 56 15.35 3.38 -1.64
CA ILE A 56 14.84 2.00 -1.56
C ILE A 56 15.87 1.00 -2.08
N ILE A 57 16.55 1.30 -3.20
CA ILE A 57 17.65 0.48 -3.72
C ILE A 57 18.78 0.35 -2.70
N LYS A 58 19.15 1.44 -2.02
CA LYS A 58 20.17 1.42 -0.96
C LYS A 58 19.72 0.53 0.20
N ARG A 59 18.45 0.59 0.59
CA ARG A 59 17.87 -0.27 1.64
C ARG A 59 17.86 -1.73 1.23
N PHE A 60 17.42 -2.06 0.01
CA PHE A 60 17.48 -3.43 -0.54
C PHE A 60 18.90 -4.00 -0.53
N LYS A 61 19.90 -3.24 -0.96
CA LYS A 61 21.31 -3.65 -0.88
C LYS A 61 21.79 -3.87 0.55
N ALA A 62 21.42 -2.99 1.47
CA ALA A 62 21.82 -3.08 2.88
C ALA A 62 21.22 -4.30 3.59
N ILE A 63 20.00 -4.70 3.23
CA ILE A 63 19.34 -5.90 3.75
C ILE A 63 19.91 -7.17 3.10
N GLY A 64 20.41 -7.07 1.87
CA GLY A 64 21.04 -8.18 1.13
C GLY A 64 20.19 -8.76 -0.01
N LEU A 65 19.18 -8.03 -0.47
CA LEU A 65 18.34 -8.45 -1.60
C LEU A 65 19.12 -8.35 -2.90
N SER A 66 18.92 -9.32 -3.80
CA SER A 66 19.46 -9.27 -5.16
C SER A 66 18.56 -8.45 -6.10
N PRO A 67 19.09 -7.82 -7.16
CA PRO A 67 18.28 -7.09 -8.14
C PRO A 67 17.43 -8.03 -9.00
N LYS A 68 16.18 -7.63 -9.28
CA LYS A 68 15.26 -8.36 -10.19
C LYS A 68 14.48 -7.47 -11.15
N GLY A 69 14.96 -6.25 -11.39
CA GLY A 69 14.53 -5.38 -12.46
C GLY A 69 15.20 -5.72 -13.80
N TYR A 70 15.18 -4.77 -14.73
CA TYR A 70 15.72 -4.97 -16.08
C TYR A 70 17.25 -5.03 -16.09
N LYS A 71 17.77 -5.92 -16.96
CA LYS A 71 19.21 -6.07 -17.24
C LYS A 71 20.05 -6.30 -15.96
N GLY A 72 19.51 -7.00 -14.98
CA GLY A 72 20.19 -7.31 -13.71
C GLY A 72 20.30 -6.12 -12.74
N ASN A 73 19.49 -5.07 -12.92
CA ASN A 73 19.39 -3.94 -11.98
C ASN A 73 18.18 -4.08 -11.07
N TYR A 74 18.05 -3.20 -10.07
CA TYR A 74 16.86 -3.14 -9.23
C TYR A 74 15.68 -2.46 -9.93
N THR A 75 15.90 -1.72 -11.01
CA THR A 75 14.87 -0.88 -11.61
C THR A 75 14.17 -1.53 -12.79
N GLN A 76 12.86 -1.34 -12.88
CA GLN A 76 12.05 -1.62 -14.05
C GLN A 76 11.35 -0.31 -14.44
N THR A 77 11.93 0.38 -15.43
CA THR A 77 11.38 1.65 -15.92
C THR A 77 10.32 1.42 -16.99
N PHE A 78 9.31 2.28 -17.02
CA PHE A 78 8.27 2.30 -18.03
C PHE A 78 7.90 3.74 -18.37
N SER A 79 7.42 3.97 -19.60
CA SER A 79 6.99 5.29 -20.04
C SER A 79 5.50 5.26 -20.37
N PHE A 80 4.79 6.30 -19.96
CA PHE A 80 3.36 6.44 -20.15
C PHE A 80 3.00 7.86 -20.57
N ARG A 81 1.83 8.01 -21.19
CA ARG A 81 1.22 9.31 -21.44
C ARG A 81 0.08 9.48 -20.44
N GLY A 82 0.16 10.51 -19.60
CA GLY A 82 -0.94 10.86 -18.71
C GLY A 82 -2.22 11.08 -19.52
N SER A 83 -3.30 10.40 -19.12
CA SER A 83 -4.64 10.64 -19.67
C SER A 83 -5.28 11.77 -18.87
N LYS A 84 -5.94 12.72 -19.55
CA LYS A 84 -6.87 13.67 -18.90
C LYS A 84 -8.29 13.09 -18.76
N ASP A 85 -8.49 11.89 -19.28
CA ASP A 85 -9.77 11.17 -19.27
C ASP A 85 -9.66 10.03 -18.24
N PRO A 86 -10.39 10.10 -17.11
CA PRO A 86 -10.35 9.09 -16.05
C PRO A 86 -10.88 7.72 -16.49
N HIS A 87 -11.52 7.62 -17.66
CA HIS A 87 -12.07 6.37 -18.20
C HIS A 87 -11.16 5.68 -19.21
N LYS A 88 -10.01 6.28 -19.54
CA LYS A 88 -9.10 5.74 -20.54
C LYS A 88 -7.90 5.08 -19.84
N GLU A 89 -7.70 3.79 -20.08
CA GLU A 89 -6.50 3.08 -19.62
C GLU A 89 -5.24 3.83 -20.06
N ALA A 90 -4.27 3.96 -19.16
CA ALA A 90 -3.01 4.59 -19.48
C ALA A 90 -2.31 3.86 -20.62
N GLU A 91 -1.97 4.61 -21.67
CA GLU A 91 -1.23 4.08 -22.81
C GLU A 91 0.28 4.05 -22.48
N PHE A 92 0.82 2.85 -22.25
CA PHE A 92 2.27 2.65 -22.21
C PHE A 92 2.86 2.91 -23.59
N ALA A 93 3.90 3.73 -23.65
CA ALA A 93 4.50 4.20 -24.89
C ALA A 93 6.01 4.06 -24.87
N SER A 94 6.62 4.05 -26.07
CA SER A 94 8.07 4.27 -26.16
C SER A 94 8.42 5.67 -25.65
N LYS A 95 9.55 5.80 -24.96
CA LYS A 95 10.02 7.07 -24.41
C LYS A 95 10.08 8.14 -25.50
N SER A 96 9.44 9.27 -25.24
CA SER A 96 9.45 10.46 -26.09
C SER A 96 9.35 11.73 -25.23
N ASP A 97 9.52 12.91 -25.82
CA ASP A 97 9.46 14.19 -25.09
C ASP A 97 8.09 14.45 -24.44
N SER A 98 7.05 13.71 -24.83
CA SER A 98 5.68 13.85 -24.32
C SER A 98 5.27 12.75 -23.32
N THR A 99 6.22 11.95 -22.81
CA THR A 99 5.93 10.83 -21.89
C THR A 99 6.58 11.04 -20.54
N THR A 100 5.86 10.71 -19.47
CA THR A 100 6.41 10.56 -18.11
C THR A 100 7.05 9.17 -17.97
N THR A 101 8.09 9.05 -17.14
CA THR A 101 8.76 7.77 -16.89
C THR A 101 8.60 7.39 -15.42
N GLY A 102 7.89 6.30 -15.15
CA GLY A 102 7.84 5.68 -13.82
C GLY A 102 8.93 4.63 -13.64
N THR A 103 9.24 4.28 -12.40
CA THR A 103 10.32 3.34 -12.04
C THR A 103 9.91 2.39 -10.93
N ASN A 104 9.50 1.16 -11.26
CA ASN A 104 9.38 0.14 -10.21
C ASN A 104 10.78 -0.22 -9.67
N VAL A 105 10.88 -0.45 -8.36
CA VAL A 105 12.12 -0.89 -7.69
C VAL A 105 11.92 -2.30 -7.13
N ILE A 106 12.73 -3.25 -7.59
CA ILE A 106 12.51 -4.70 -7.45
C ILE A 106 13.75 -5.37 -6.83
N GLY A 107 13.57 -5.89 -5.63
CA GLY A 107 14.53 -6.72 -4.89
C GLY A 107 14.06 -8.17 -4.77
N TYR A 108 14.99 -9.10 -4.57
CA TYR A 108 14.69 -10.53 -4.61
C TYR A 108 15.54 -11.36 -3.66
N ILE A 109 14.89 -12.29 -2.98
CA ILE A 109 15.50 -13.39 -2.22
C ILE A 109 15.33 -14.66 -3.04
N ASP A 110 16.46 -15.24 -3.47
CA ASP A 110 16.51 -16.46 -4.28
C ASP A 110 16.84 -17.67 -3.41
N ASN A 111 15.81 -18.35 -2.94
CA ASN A 111 15.94 -19.56 -2.13
C ASN A 111 16.02 -20.83 -2.97
N LYS A 112 16.02 -20.72 -4.32
CA LYS A 112 15.91 -21.86 -5.26
C LYS A 112 14.62 -22.65 -5.13
N ALA A 113 13.57 -22.02 -4.59
CA ALA A 113 12.26 -22.61 -4.47
C ALA A 113 11.51 -22.64 -5.82
N GLU A 114 10.48 -23.48 -5.92
CA GLU A 114 9.64 -23.57 -7.12
C GLU A 114 8.68 -22.39 -7.28
N THR A 115 8.21 -21.85 -6.16
CA THR A 115 7.23 -20.77 -6.07
C THR A 115 7.87 -19.45 -5.63
N THR A 116 7.17 -18.34 -5.91
CA THR A 116 7.54 -16.99 -5.50
C THR A 116 6.38 -16.30 -4.81
N VAL A 117 6.63 -15.61 -3.71
CA VAL A 117 5.69 -14.69 -3.07
C VAL A 117 6.08 -13.27 -3.44
N VAL A 118 5.10 -12.47 -3.87
CA VAL A 118 5.29 -11.05 -4.16
C VAL A 118 4.85 -10.23 -2.96
N ILE A 119 5.70 -9.30 -2.51
CA ILE A 119 5.43 -8.40 -1.38
C ILE A 119 5.62 -6.98 -1.91
N GLY A 120 4.58 -6.15 -1.87
CA GLY A 120 4.58 -4.85 -2.53
C GLY A 120 3.95 -3.73 -1.71
N ALA A 121 4.34 -2.52 -2.09
CA ALA A 121 3.77 -1.23 -1.68
C ALA A 121 4.14 -0.20 -2.76
N HIS A 122 3.31 0.79 -3.05
CA HIS A 122 3.77 1.90 -3.90
C HIS A 122 4.62 2.88 -3.09
N TYR A 123 5.45 3.64 -3.79
CA TYR A 123 6.34 4.62 -3.16
C TYR A 123 6.20 6.03 -3.73
N ASP A 124 5.46 6.20 -4.84
CA ASP A 124 5.05 7.51 -5.31
C ASP A 124 3.97 8.13 -4.41
N HIS A 125 3.80 9.44 -4.53
CA HIS A 125 2.68 10.17 -3.93
C HIS A 125 2.37 11.43 -4.78
N LEU A 126 1.58 12.37 -4.28
CA LEU A 126 0.99 13.46 -5.07
C LEU A 126 1.92 14.66 -5.37
N GLY A 127 3.16 14.68 -4.88
CA GLY A 127 4.09 15.78 -5.12
C GLY A 127 3.66 17.10 -4.48
N MET A 128 3.43 18.13 -5.29
CA MET A 128 2.87 19.43 -4.83
C MET A 128 1.32 19.42 -4.76
N GLY A 129 0.70 18.25 -4.92
CA GLY A 129 -0.75 18.07 -5.02
C GLY A 129 -1.26 18.08 -6.47
N GLY A 130 -2.48 18.59 -6.66
CA GLY A 130 -3.16 18.65 -7.95
C GLY A 130 -4.33 17.68 -8.04
N GLU A 131 -4.42 16.92 -9.14
CA GLU A 131 -5.38 15.83 -9.27
C GLU A 131 -5.12 14.78 -8.18
N GLY A 132 -6.18 14.26 -7.56
CA GLY A 132 -6.09 13.39 -6.37
C GLY A 132 -5.99 14.13 -5.03
N SER A 133 -5.38 15.32 -4.96
CA SER A 133 -5.22 16.06 -3.70
C SER A 133 -6.57 16.45 -3.09
N LEU A 134 -6.68 16.36 -1.75
CA LEU A 134 -7.80 16.86 -0.96
C LEU A 134 -7.53 18.22 -0.30
N TYR A 135 -6.32 18.75 -0.47
CA TYR A 135 -5.94 20.10 -0.03
C TYR A 135 -6.40 21.16 -1.04
N ARG A 136 -6.87 22.31 -0.54
CA ARG A 136 -7.55 23.34 -1.35
C ARG A 136 -7.02 24.77 -1.14
N GLU A 137 -6.06 24.97 -0.25
CA GLU A 137 -5.51 26.30 0.06
C GLU A 137 -4.34 26.70 -0.84
N GLY A 138 -3.89 25.80 -1.72
CA GLY A 138 -2.81 26.06 -2.68
C GLY A 138 -1.99 24.83 -3.00
N GLU A 139 -0.87 25.04 -3.68
CA GLU A 139 0.17 24.03 -3.87
C GLU A 139 0.96 23.88 -2.57
N ALA A 140 1.15 22.64 -2.13
CA ALA A 140 1.92 22.30 -0.96
C ALA A 140 2.46 20.87 -1.10
N ILE A 141 3.59 20.59 -0.46
CA ILE A 141 4.20 19.26 -0.52
C ILE A 141 3.26 18.26 0.15
N HIS A 142 2.92 17.19 -0.54
CA HIS A 142 2.20 16.04 0.00
C HIS A 142 3.26 15.01 0.36
N ASN A 143 3.63 14.92 1.63
CA ASN A 143 4.73 14.06 2.06
C ASN A 143 4.37 12.58 2.04
N GLY A 144 3.10 12.20 2.19
CA GLY A 144 2.69 10.81 2.01
C GLY A 144 3.37 9.86 3.00
N ALA A 145 3.39 10.23 4.28
CA ALA A 145 4.01 9.42 5.32
C ALA A 145 3.23 8.13 5.55
N ASP A 146 1.92 8.19 5.71
CA ASP A 146 1.08 6.99 5.71
C ASP A 146 0.92 6.46 4.29
N ASP A 147 0.73 7.35 3.33
CA ASP A 147 0.40 7.08 1.93
C ASP A 147 1.56 7.40 0.95
N ASN A 148 2.48 6.49 0.66
CA ASN A 148 2.59 5.14 1.20
C ASN A 148 4.01 4.81 1.68
N ALA A 149 4.68 5.79 2.31
CA ALA A 149 5.97 5.52 2.95
C ALA A 149 5.85 4.47 4.07
N SER A 150 4.69 4.36 4.73
CA SER A 150 4.41 3.35 5.75
C SER A 150 4.45 1.91 5.19
N GLY A 151 3.82 1.66 4.03
CA GLY A 151 3.81 0.35 3.37
C GLY A 151 5.20 -0.05 2.89
N VAL A 152 5.97 0.90 2.33
CA VAL A 152 7.37 0.67 1.94
C VAL A 152 8.23 0.31 3.16
N ALA A 153 8.07 1.01 4.29
CA ALA A 153 8.81 0.71 5.51
C ALA A 153 8.47 -0.69 6.07
N VAL A 154 7.20 -1.09 6.05
CA VAL A 154 6.77 -2.43 6.45
C VAL A 154 7.33 -3.50 5.49
N MET A 155 7.33 -3.25 4.17
CA MET A 155 7.93 -4.13 3.16
C MET A 155 9.42 -4.36 3.45
N LEU A 156 10.17 -3.27 3.70
CA LEU A 156 11.60 -3.35 4.03
C LEU A 156 11.82 -4.13 5.34
N LYS A 157 10.96 -3.96 6.33
CA LYS A 157 11.04 -4.69 7.59
C LYS A 157 10.77 -6.18 7.42
N ILE A 158 9.78 -6.55 6.60
CA ILE A 158 9.49 -7.96 6.28
C ILE A 158 10.68 -8.59 5.52
N ALA A 159 11.31 -7.86 4.61
CA ALA A 159 12.49 -8.34 3.89
C ALA A 159 13.67 -8.67 4.84
N ASP A 160 13.94 -7.76 5.79
CA ASP A 160 14.93 -7.96 6.86
C ASP A 160 14.59 -9.19 7.72
N SER A 161 13.33 -9.34 8.13
CA SER A 161 12.85 -10.49 8.91
C SER A 161 12.98 -11.82 8.16
N LEU A 162 12.67 -11.85 6.85
CA LEU A 162 12.79 -13.06 6.03
C LEU A 162 14.26 -13.51 5.91
N ILE A 163 15.18 -12.57 5.64
CA ILE A 163 16.64 -12.85 5.65
C ILE A 163 17.09 -13.33 7.03
N ALA A 164 16.65 -12.68 8.10
CA ALA A 164 17.05 -13.04 9.47
C ALA A 164 16.48 -14.39 9.92
N SER A 165 15.33 -14.80 9.40
CA SER A 165 14.65 -16.05 9.75
C SER A 165 15.14 -17.27 8.98
N ALA A 166 15.99 -17.09 7.97
CA ALA A 166 16.54 -18.19 7.19
C ALA A 166 17.25 -19.23 8.10
N PRO A 167 17.02 -20.54 7.87
CA PRO A 167 16.31 -21.13 6.74
C PRO A 167 14.81 -21.38 6.97
N LEU A 168 14.17 -20.86 8.03
CA LEU A 168 12.77 -21.21 8.35
C LEU A 168 11.76 -20.81 7.26
N ASN A 169 12.06 -19.75 6.51
CA ASN A 169 11.22 -19.21 5.44
C ASN A 169 11.94 -19.30 4.09
N ASN A 170 12.24 -20.51 3.62
CA ASN A 170 12.98 -20.73 2.38
C ASN A 170 12.28 -21.63 1.36
N GLU A 171 11.05 -22.06 1.62
CA GLU A 171 10.27 -22.90 0.69
C GLU A 171 9.62 -22.07 -0.43
N ASN A 172 9.71 -20.74 -0.34
CA ASN A 172 9.40 -19.80 -1.41
C ASN A 172 10.59 -18.90 -1.73
N ASN A 173 10.64 -18.38 -2.95
CA ASN A 173 11.38 -17.17 -3.25
C ASN A 173 10.55 -15.94 -2.88
N TYR A 174 11.18 -14.79 -2.66
CA TYR A 174 10.45 -13.56 -2.31
C TYR A 174 10.86 -12.43 -3.24
N LEU A 175 9.87 -11.85 -3.93
CA LEU A 175 10.03 -10.65 -4.74
C LEU A 175 9.45 -9.46 -4.00
N PHE A 176 10.29 -8.47 -3.71
CA PHE A 176 9.90 -7.21 -3.10
C PHE A 176 9.81 -6.16 -4.19
N ILE A 177 8.71 -5.45 -4.27
CA ILE A 177 8.50 -4.44 -5.30
C ILE A 177 7.90 -3.16 -4.72
N ALA A 178 8.63 -2.06 -4.89
CA ALA A 178 8.10 -0.72 -4.68
C ALA A 178 7.53 -0.22 -6.02
N PHE A 179 6.22 -0.01 -6.08
CA PHE A 179 5.52 0.42 -7.30
C PHE A 179 5.57 1.93 -7.50
N SER A 180 5.65 2.36 -8.75
CA SER A 180 5.61 3.75 -9.19
C SER A 180 4.30 4.01 -9.97
N GLY A 181 3.73 5.20 -9.85
CA GLY A 181 2.51 5.59 -10.57
C GLY A 181 1.24 4.90 -10.08
N GLU A 182 1.16 4.54 -8.80
CA GLU A 182 -0.06 4.00 -8.21
C GLU A 182 -1.16 5.08 -8.20
N GLU A 183 -0.79 6.29 -7.77
CA GLU A 183 -1.66 7.46 -7.62
C GLU A 183 -2.20 7.99 -8.95
N GLU A 184 -1.57 7.58 -10.05
CA GLU A 184 -1.96 7.90 -11.42
C GLU A 184 -2.70 6.74 -12.11
N GLY A 185 -3.16 5.75 -11.33
CA GLY A 185 -4.00 4.64 -11.78
C GLY A 185 -3.27 3.29 -11.89
N LEU A 186 -2.57 2.87 -10.83
CA LEU A 186 -1.92 1.55 -10.70
C LEU A 186 -0.90 1.25 -11.82
N LEU A 187 -0.22 2.28 -12.34
CA LEU A 187 0.59 2.17 -13.56
C LEU A 187 1.74 1.17 -13.40
N GLY A 188 2.44 1.22 -12.27
CA GLY A 188 3.60 0.38 -11.99
C GLY A 188 3.25 -1.08 -11.84
N SER A 189 2.24 -1.42 -11.04
CA SER A 189 1.79 -2.79 -10.85
C SER A 189 1.17 -3.37 -12.13
N ASN A 190 0.38 -2.57 -12.86
CA ASN A 190 -0.19 -2.97 -14.15
C ASN A 190 0.91 -3.26 -15.18
N TYR A 191 1.92 -2.39 -15.25
CA TYR A 191 3.06 -2.59 -16.13
C TYR A 191 3.86 -3.84 -15.77
N PHE A 192 4.12 -4.07 -14.48
CA PHE A 192 4.86 -5.23 -14.01
C PHE A 192 4.17 -6.54 -14.40
N VAL A 193 2.87 -6.66 -14.15
CA VAL A 193 2.10 -7.87 -14.49
C VAL A 193 2.08 -8.14 -15.99
N LYS A 194 2.02 -7.09 -16.82
CA LYS A 194 2.08 -7.20 -18.30
C LYS A 194 3.50 -7.45 -18.84
N ASN A 195 4.54 -7.02 -18.12
CA ASN A 195 5.95 -7.10 -18.55
C ASN A 195 6.86 -7.66 -17.44
N PRO A 196 6.57 -8.85 -16.90
CA PRO A 196 7.18 -9.31 -15.66
C PRO A 196 8.66 -9.64 -15.85
N THR A 197 9.43 -9.45 -14.78
CA THR A 197 10.85 -9.84 -14.71
C THR A 197 11.07 -11.22 -14.07
N ILE A 198 9.96 -11.89 -13.70
CA ILE A 198 9.89 -13.26 -13.21
C ILE A 198 8.80 -14.03 -13.98
N ASP A 199 8.77 -15.35 -13.83
CA ASP A 199 7.66 -16.15 -14.33
C ASP A 199 6.46 -16.00 -13.39
N THR A 200 5.45 -15.23 -13.81
CA THR A 200 4.24 -14.98 -13.01
C THR A 200 3.43 -16.23 -12.76
N LYS A 201 3.57 -17.29 -13.56
CA LYS A 201 2.90 -18.59 -13.33
C LYS A 201 3.43 -19.30 -12.10
N LYS A 202 4.61 -18.92 -11.60
CA LYS A 202 5.22 -19.45 -10.37
C LYS A 202 4.93 -18.56 -9.16
N VAL A 203 4.19 -17.46 -9.33
CA VAL A 203 3.76 -16.65 -8.19
C VAL A 203 2.65 -17.39 -7.45
N SER A 204 2.85 -17.61 -6.15
CA SER A 204 1.89 -18.31 -5.29
C SER A 204 0.79 -17.36 -4.80
N TYR A 205 1.20 -16.18 -4.34
CA TYR A 205 0.31 -15.09 -3.94
C TYR A 205 1.06 -13.77 -3.87
N MET A 206 0.31 -12.67 -3.79
CA MET A 206 0.82 -11.32 -3.59
C MET A 206 0.25 -10.69 -2.32
N ILE A 207 1.12 -10.06 -1.54
CA ILE A 207 0.77 -9.24 -0.38
C ILE A 207 1.04 -7.78 -0.73
N ASN A 208 0.03 -6.92 -0.54
CA ASN A 208 0.13 -5.49 -0.74
C ASN A 208 -0.07 -4.73 0.59
N MET A 209 0.75 -3.73 0.85
CA MET A 209 0.54 -2.79 1.95
C MET A 209 0.29 -1.39 1.39
N ASP A 210 -0.80 -0.78 1.84
CA ASP A 210 -1.13 0.60 1.55
C ASP A 210 -1.66 1.25 2.82
N MET A 211 -1.09 2.39 3.21
CA MET A 211 -1.48 3.12 4.43
C MET A 211 -1.62 2.21 5.65
N VAL A 212 -0.48 1.70 6.15
CA VAL A 212 -0.39 0.78 7.31
C VAL A 212 0.23 1.43 8.55
N GLY A 213 0.30 2.76 8.56
CA GLY A 213 0.90 3.59 9.60
C GLY A 213 -0.09 4.17 10.61
N ARG A 214 -1.40 4.13 10.36
CA ARG A 214 -2.43 4.81 11.17
C ARG A 214 -3.36 3.87 11.92
N LEU A 215 -2.86 2.70 12.33
CA LEU A 215 -3.62 1.75 13.17
C LEU A 215 -4.24 2.45 14.39
N ASN A 216 -5.58 2.46 14.43
CA ASN A 216 -6.38 3.15 15.44
C ASN A 216 -6.40 2.44 16.81
N GLU A 217 -7.09 3.03 17.78
CA GLU A 217 -7.17 2.49 19.16
C GLU A 217 -7.92 1.16 19.22
N GLU A 218 -8.92 0.99 18.35
CA GLU A 218 -9.68 -0.25 18.13
C GLU A 218 -8.83 -1.34 17.45
N LYS A 219 -7.63 -1.00 16.97
CA LYS A 219 -6.71 -1.86 16.24
C LYS A 219 -7.33 -2.47 14.99
N THR A 220 -8.13 -1.67 14.28
CA THR A 220 -8.85 -2.12 13.10
C THR A 220 -7.91 -2.14 11.90
N LEU A 221 -7.92 -3.27 11.18
CA LEU A 221 -7.12 -3.49 10.00
C LEU A 221 -8.01 -4.12 8.93
N ALA A 222 -8.23 -3.42 7.82
CA ALA A 222 -8.90 -3.99 6.67
C ALA A 222 -7.95 -4.93 5.93
N VAL A 223 -8.49 -6.08 5.53
CA VAL A 223 -7.82 -7.06 4.69
C VAL A 223 -8.69 -7.38 3.50
N HIS A 224 -8.28 -6.93 2.32
CA HIS A 224 -8.95 -7.21 1.05
C HIS A 224 -8.36 -8.46 0.39
N GLY A 225 -9.13 -9.08 -0.51
CA GLY A 225 -8.72 -10.25 -1.28
C GLY A 225 -8.81 -11.57 -0.52
N VAL A 226 -9.44 -11.61 0.66
CA VAL A 226 -9.55 -12.83 1.49
C VAL A 226 -10.21 -13.98 0.72
N GLY A 227 -11.14 -13.67 -0.18
CA GLY A 227 -11.84 -14.64 -1.01
C GLY A 227 -11.06 -15.16 -2.22
N THR A 228 -9.84 -14.65 -2.46
CA THR A 228 -9.05 -15.00 -3.64
C THR A 228 -8.28 -16.31 -3.50
N SER A 229 -8.28 -16.91 -2.29
CA SER A 229 -7.76 -18.24 -2.04
C SER A 229 -8.51 -18.91 -0.88
N PRO A 230 -8.83 -20.21 -0.95
CA PRO A 230 -9.60 -20.90 0.09
C PRO A 230 -8.87 -20.98 1.44
N VAL A 231 -7.55 -20.78 1.49
CA VAL A 231 -6.77 -20.87 2.74
C VAL A 231 -6.69 -19.56 3.50
N PHE A 232 -6.87 -18.40 2.84
CA PHE A 232 -6.57 -17.11 3.45
C PHE A 232 -7.40 -16.80 4.70
N LYS A 233 -8.71 -17.06 4.70
CA LYS A 233 -9.55 -16.80 5.88
C LYS A 233 -9.05 -17.54 7.12
N GLN A 234 -8.69 -18.83 6.96
CA GLN A 234 -8.17 -19.62 8.07
C GLN A 234 -6.78 -19.15 8.50
N THR A 235 -5.89 -18.87 7.55
CA THR A 235 -4.54 -18.36 7.82
C THR A 235 -4.58 -17.01 8.56
N LEU A 236 -5.42 -16.08 8.13
CA LEU A 236 -5.60 -14.78 8.79
C LEU A 236 -6.07 -14.95 10.23
N PHE A 237 -7.07 -15.79 10.45
CA PHE A 237 -7.61 -16.08 11.79
C PHE A 237 -6.54 -16.73 12.70
N ALA A 238 -5.82 -17.73 12.20
CA ALA A 238 -4.84 -18.50 12.97
C ALA A 238 -3.62 -17.67 13.42
N ASN A 239 -3.30 -16.60 12.70
CA ASN A 239 -2.09 -15.80 12.92
C ASN A 239 -2.33 -14.48 13.67
N ASN A 240 -3.57 -14.17 14.07
CA ASN A 240 -3.94 -12.89 14.70
C ASN A 240 -3.64 -12.82 16.22
N ASP A 241 -2.42 -13.16 16.63
CA ASP A 241 -1.99 -13.11 18.03
C ASP A 241 -2.01 -11.68 18.62
N ALA A 242 -1.91 -10.68 17.75
CA ALA A 242 -1.91 -9.27 18.11
C ALA A 242 -3.30 -8.74 18.55
N ASN A 243 -4.35 -9.57 18.44
CA ASN A 243 -5.76 -9.20 18.67
C ASN A 243 -6.13 -7.94 17.87
N LEU A 244 -5.80 -7.93 16.58
CA LEU A 244 -6.27 -6.92 15.64
C LEU A 244 -7.75 -7.16 15.35
N ASN A 245 -8.51 -6.08 15.18
CA ASN A 245 -9.88 -6.16 14.69
C ASN A 245 -9.83 -6.24 13.15
N ILE A 246 -9.82 -7.46 12.62
CA ILE A 246 -9.69 -7.68 11.17
C ILE A 246 -11.05 -7.48 10.49
N VAL A 247 -11.12 -6.52 9.57
CA VAL A 247 -12.26 -6.30 8.69
C VAL A 247 -11.95 -6.96 7.35
N GLU A 248 -12.61 -8.08 7.07
CA GLU A 248 -12.34 -8.90 5.88
C GLU A 248 -13.21 -8.46 4.69
N HIS A 249 -12.58 -8.24 3.53
CA HIS A 249 -13.26 -8.07 2.26
C HIS A 249 -12.88 -9.21 1.29
N GLU A 250 -13.90 -9.87 0.73
CA GLU A 250 -13.70 -11.04 -0.13
C GLU A 250 -13.09 -10.66 -1.49
N SER A 251 -13.48 -9.51 -2.05
CA SER A 251 -13.09 -9.06 -3.39
C SER A 251 -11.56 -8.92 -3.54
N GLY A 252 -11.01 -9.47 -4.62
CA GLY A 252 -9.63 -9.23 -5.04
C GLY A 252 -9.43 -7.94 -5.84
N VAL A 253 -10.52 -7.24 -6.17
CA VAL A 253 -10.48 -5.87 -6.69
C VAL A 253 -10.63 -4.91 -5.52
N GLY A 254 -9.69 -3.97 -5.42
CA GLY A 254 -9.69 -2.89 -4.44
C GLY A 254 -8.91 -1.66 -4.92
N PRO A 255 -8.69 -0.69 -4.04
CA PRO A 255 -8.21 0.64 -4.43
C PRO A 255 -6.70 0.73 -4.65
N SER A 256 -5.95 -0.39 -4.70
CA SER A 256 -4.49 -0.37 -4.69
C SER A 256 -3.88 -1.48 -5.58
N ASP A 257 -2.55 -1.57 -5.64
CA ASP A 257 -1.75 -2.36 -6.59
C ASP A 257 -2.08 -3.87 -6.66
N HIS A 258 -2.62 -4.45 -5.58
CA HIS A 258 -3.07 -5.84 -5.55
C HIS A 258 -4.08 -6.16 -6.67
N THR A 259 -4.89 -5.18 -7.09
CA THR A 259 -5.86 -5.35 -8.17
C THR A 259 -5.19 -5.81 -9.47
N SER A 260 -4.01 -5.28 -9.80
CA SER A 260 -3.26 -5.69 -11.00
C SER A 260 -2.89 -7.17 -10.99
N PHE A 261 -2.57 -7.73 -9.82
CA PHE A 261 -2.21 -9.14 -9.66
C PHE A 261 -3.45 -10.04 -9.64
N TYR A 262 -4.53 -9.62 -8.97
CA TYR A 262 -5.81 -10.34 -8.99
C TYR A 262 -6.36 -10.50 -10.42
N LEU A 263 -6.26 -9.46 -11.24
CA LEU A 263 -6.68 -9.50 -12.65
C LEU A 263 -5.82 -10.44 -13.52
N ALA A 264 -4.67 -10.89 -13.01
CA ALA A 264 -3.83 -11.92 -13.60
C ALA A 264 -4.00 -13.30 -12.95
N ASP A 265 -5.12 -13.53 -12.26
CA ASP A 265 -5.48 -14.78 -11.59
C ASP A 265 -4.47 -15.21 -10.51
N ILE A 266 -3.86 -14.23 -9.82
CA ILE A 266 -2.97 -14.46 -8.66
C ILE A 266 -3.76 -14.18 -7.37
N PRO A 267 -3.71 -15.06 -6.35
CA PRO A 267 -4.29 -14.77 -5.04
C PRO A 267 -3.63 -13.53 -4.41
N VAL A 268 -4.44 -12.65 -3.82
CA VAL A 268 -3.95 -11.40 -3.22
C VAL A 268 -4.49 -11.19 -1.83
N LEU A 269 -3.66 -10.59 -0.97
CA LEU A 269 -4.07 -9.97 0.27
C LEU A 269 -3.59 -8.52 0.27
N HIS A 270 -4.47 -7.61 0.65
CA HIS A 270 -4.13 -6.21 0.78
C HIS A 270 -4.50 -5.69 2.16
N PHE A 271 -3.52 -5.12 2.87
CA PHE A 271 -3.63 -4.61 4.22
C PHE A 271 -3.71 -3.09 4.22
N PHE A 272 -4.71 -2.55 4.93
CA PHE A 272 -5.04 -1.12 4.95
C PHE A 272 -5.56 -0.69 6.33
N THR A 273 -5.06 0.43 6.86
CA THR A 273 -5.52 0.98 8.16
C THR A 273 -6.62 2.04 8.04
N GLY A 274 -7.23 2.17 6.87
CA GLY A 274 -8.30 3.13 6.63
C GLY A 274 -7.78 4.51 6.25
N GLN A 275 -8.67 5.36 5.74
CA GLN A 275 -8.36 6.77 5.53
C GLN A 275 -8.34 7.52 6.86
N HIS A 276 -7.72 8.70 6.86
CA HIS A 276 -7.68 9.60 8.01
C HIS A 276 -7.76 11.05 7.53
N GLU A 277 -7.85 11.98 8.48
CA GLU A 277 -8.05 13.42 8.19
C GLU A 277 -6.97 14.05 7.30
N ASP A 278 -5.77 13.47 7.26
CA ASP A 278 -4.60 13.92 6.49
C ASP A 278 -4.44 13.21 5.14
N TYR A 279 -5.30 12.24 4.81
CA TYR A 279 -5.25 11.50 3.54
C TYR A 279 -5.26 12.46 2.33
N HIS A 280 -4.33 12.26 1.40
CA HIS A 280 -4.12 13.11 0.22
C HIS A 280 -3.98 14.61 0.55
N LYS A 281 -3.38 14.95 1.70
CA LYS A 281 -3.11 16.33 2.13
C LYS A 281 -1.65 16.49 2.58
N PRO A 282 -1.14 17.74 2.62
CA PRO A 282 0.21 18.03 3.11
C PRO A 282 0.51 17.55 4.52
N GLY A 283 -0.52 17.41 5.37
CA GLY A 283 -0.35 16.99 6.75
C GLY A 283 -0.12 15.49 6.95
N ASP A 284 -0.02 14.68 5.90
CA ASP A 284 0.34 13.27 6.03
C ASP A 284 1.85 13.11 6.31
N ASP A 285 2.22 13.38 7.57
CA ASP A 285 3.60 13.53 8.03
C ASP A 285 4.04 12.43 9.02
N ALA A 286 5.34 12.16 9.03
CA ALA A 286 5.94 11.01 9.72
C ALA A 286 5.70 10.98 11.23
N GLU A 287 5.58 12.12 11.90
CA GLU A 287 5.33 12.20 13.35
C GLU A 287 3.93 11.74 13.75
N LYS A 288 2.99 11.69 12.82
CA LYS A 288 1.59 11.31 13.05
C LYS A 288 1.37 9.80 12.99
N LEU A 289 2.35 9.02 12.54
CA LEU A 289 2.21 7.57 12.43
C LEU A 289 2.32 6.83 13.77
N ASN A 290 1.55 5.76 13.87
CA ASN A 290 1.60 4.79 14.96
C ASN A 290 2.63 3.68 14.65
N TYR A 291 3.92 3.94 14.92
CA TYR A 291 4.99 2.98 14.68
C TYR A 291 4.88 1.67 15.48
N LYS A 292 4.20 1.68 16.64
CA LYS A 292 3.90 0.44 17.37
C LYS A 292 2.83 -0.38 16.65
N GLY A 293 1.85 0.29 16.04
CA GLY A 293 0.86 -0.32 15.17
C GLY A 293 1.48 -0.93 13.92
N MET A 294 2.36 -0.19 13.24
CA MET A 294 3.14 -0.70 12.10
C MET A 294 3.92 -1.97 12.45
N GLN A 295 4.55 -2.00 13.63
CA GLN A 295 5.28 -3.19 14.10
C GLN A 295 4.34 -4.40 14.24
N LYS A 296 3.16 -4.21 14.82
CA LYS A 296 2.16 -5.30 14.94
C LYS A 296 1.68 -5.80 13.58
N ILE A 297 1.41 -4.88 12.65
CA ILE A 297 0.99 -5.23 11.29
C ILE A 297 2.12 -5.99 10.57
N SER A 298 3.36 -5.51 10.67
CA SER A 298 4.53 -6.18 10.09
C SER A 298 4.72 -7.60 10.64
N GLU A 299 4.58 -7.78 11.97
CA GLU A 299 4.66 -9.09 12.62
C GLU A 299 3.52 -10.03 12.18
N TYR A 300 2.31 -9.50 12.05
CA TYR A 300 1.15 -10.25 11.57
C TYR A 300 1.30 -10.70 10.11
N ILE A 301 1.75 -9.80 9.23
CA ILE A 301 2.02 -10.16 7.83
C ILE A 301 3.15 -11.19 7.76
N PHE A 302 4.20 -11.05 8.57
CA PHE A 302 5.30 -12.01 8.61
C PHE A 302 4.87 -13.39 9.11
N SER A 303 3.97 -13.48 10.10
CA SER A 303 3.44 -14.76 10.56
C SER A 303 2.57 -15.43 9.51
N ILE A 304 1.74 -14.69 8.77
CA ILE A 304 0.99 -15.19 7.61
C ILE A 304 1.95 -15.76 6.54
N ILE A 305 3.00 -15.02 6.19
CA ILE A 305 4.00 -15.50 5.22
C ILE A 305 4.69 -16.77 5.71
N SER A 306 4.97 -16.85 7.01
CA SER A 306 5.65 -18.01 7.60
C SER A 306 4.75 -19.23 7.69
N ASP A 307 3.46 -19.05 8.01
CA ASP A 307 2.45 -20.11 8.02
C ASP A 307 2.21 -20.68 6.62
N LEU A 308 2.25 -19.84 5.59
CA LEU A 308 2.07 -20.24 4.19
C LEU A 308 3.34 -20.76 3.52
N ASN A 309 4.47 -20.82 4.25
CA ASN A 309 5.78 -21.07 3.64
C ASN A 309 5.83 -22.43 2.92
N ASP A 310 5.25 -23.49 3.47
CA ASP A 310 5.29 -24.85 2.91
C ASP A 310 4.03 -25.27 2.13
N ASN A 311 3.09 -24.34 1.87
CA ASN A 311 1.85 -24.61 1.14
C ASN A 311 2.03 -24.78 -0.38
N GLY A 312 3.23 -24.50 -0.91
CA GLY A 312 3.50 -24.48 -2.34
C GLY A 312 2.70 -23.40 -3.07
N GLN A 313 2.17 -23.73 -4.26
CA GLN A 313 1.37 -22.78 -5.04
C GLN A 313 -0.08 -22.77 -4.54
N LEU A 314 -0.55 -21.62 -4.05
CA LEU A 314 -1.93 -21.47 -3.59
C LEU A 314 -2.93 -21.53 -4.75
N ALA A 315 -4.12 -22.06 -4.45
CA ALA A 315 -5.22 -22.08 -5.39
C ALA A 315 -5.84 -20.68 -5.52
N PHE A 316 -6.07 -20.23 -6.76
CA PHE A 316 -6.80 -19.01 -7.04
C PHE A 316 -8.31 -19.25 -7.11
N THR A 317 -9.05 -18.38 -6.44
CA THR A 317 -10.50 -18.29 -6.51
C THR A 317 -10.88 -16.94 -7.09
N LYS A 318 -11.59 -16.93 -8.22
CA LYS A 318 -12.17 -15.71 -8.75
C LYS A 318 -13.32 -15.27 -7.84
N THR A 319 -13.20 -14.07 -7.30
CA THR A 319 -14.21 -13.50 -6.40
C THR A 319 -15.36 -12.92 -7.22
N LYS A 320 -16.57 -12.92 -6.66
CA LYS A 320 -17.64 -12.09 -7.22
C LYS A 320 -17.23 -10.67 -6.95
N ASN A 321 -16.75 -9.99 -7.98
CA ASN A 321 -16.43 -8.58 -7.85
C ASN A 321 -17.70 -7.87 -7.37
N GLU A 322 -17.58 -7.07 -6.31
CA GLU A 322 -18.58 -6.04 -5.97
C GLU A 322 -18.59 -4.89 -6.99
N SER A 323 -18.05 -5.14 -8.20
CA SER A 323 -18.07 -4.23 -9.33
C SER A 323 -19.46 -4.22 -9.96
N GLU A 324 -20.41 -3.59 -9.27
CA GLU A 324 -21.30 -2.71 -10.01
C GLU A 324 -20.53 -1.42 -10.24
N VAL A 325 -20.16 -1.17 -11.51
CA VAL A 325 -19.74 0.12 -12.09
C VAL A 325 -19.56 1.21 -11.03
N VAL A 326 -18.30 1.52 -10.67
CA VAL A 326 -18.02 2.71 -9.85
C VAL A 326 -18.65 3.89 -10.59
N PRO A 327 -19.72 4.48 -10.04
CA PRO A 327 -20.46 5.49 -10.77
C PRO A 327 -19.62 6.75 -10.92
N ASP A 328 -19.69 7.41 -12.06
CA ASP A 328 -19.13 8.76 -12.20
C ASP A 328 -19.88 9.73 -11.29
N PHE A 329 -19.14 10.58 -10.58
CA PHE A 329 -19.71 11.60 -9.70
C PHE A 329 -19.50 12.99 -10.26
N LYS A 330 -20.59 13.76 -10.30
CA LYS A 330 -20.54 15.19 -10.63
C LYS A 330 -20.44 16.08 -9.40
N VAL A 331 -20.67 15.50 -8.22
CA VAL A 331 -20.80 16.19 -6.94
C VAL A 331 -20.11 15.41 -5.83
N THR A 332 -19.90 16.06 -4.69
CA THR A 332 -19.36 15.43 -3.48
C THR A 332 -20.18 15.84 -2.28
N LEU A 333 -20.36 14.93 -1.32
CA LEU A 333 -20.88 15.28 -0.01
C LEU A 333 -19.81 16.02 0.83
N GLY A 334 -18.52 15.82 0.52
CA GLY A 334 -17.38 16.41 1.22
C GLY A 334 -17.13 15.80 2.61
N VAL A 335 -17.29 14.49 2.69
CA VAL A 335 -16.99 13.67 3.85
C VAL A 335 -15.84 12.73 3.51
N VAL A 336 -15.10 12.32 4.54
CA VAL A 336 -14.17 11.19 4.48
C VAL A 336 -14.95 9.97 4.96
N PRO A 337 -15.23 8.98 4.10
CA PRO A 337 -15.86 7.75 4.53
C PRO A 337 -14.97 6.96 5.48
N ASP A 338 -15.58 6.35 6.48
CA ASP A 338 -14.95 5.34 7.30
C ASP A 338 -15.04 3.99 6.59
N TYR A 339 -14.01 3.65 5.81
CA TYR A 339 -13.91 2.39 5.09
C TYR A 339 -13.77 1.17 6.02
N LEU A 340 -13.52 1.39 7.31
CA LEU A 340 -13.37 0.34 8.31
C LEU A 340 -14.66 0.09 9.10
N PHE A 341 -15.73 0.82 8.80
CA PHE A 341 -17.04 0.58 9.39
C PHE A 341 -17.68 -0.67 8.79
N ASP A 342 -18.00 -1.64 9.64
CA ASP A 342 -18.61 -2.93 9.29
C ASP A 342 -20.14 -2.98 9.51
N GLY A 343 -20.73 -1.86 9.96
CA GLY A 343 -22.17 -1.74 10.15
C GLY A 343 -22.92 -1.33 8.87
N GLU A 344 -24.25 -1.41 8.92
CA GLU A 344 -25.10 -1.00 7.80
C GLU A 344 -25.07 0.54 7.61
N GLY A 345 -24.68 1.00 6.43
CA GLY A 345 -24.58 2.41 6.04
C GLY A 345 -23.16 2.84 5.68
N MET A 346 -22.93 4.15 5.63
CA MET A 346 -21.60 4.73 5.44
C MET A 346 -21.29 5.68 6.60
N ARG A 347 -20.38 5.28 7.49
CA ARG A 347 -19.97 6.10 8.63
C ARG A 347 -19.01 7.21 8.16
N ILE A 348 -19.21 8.42 8.66
CA ILE A 348 -18.37 9.57 8.37
C ILE A 348 -17.20 9.57 9.35
N ASP A 349 -15.96 9.39 8.86
CA ASP A 349 -14.74 9.52 9.67
C ASP A 349 -14.25 10.97 9.75
N GLY A 350 -14.62 11.81 8.78
CA GLY A 350 -14.26 13.21 8.75
C GLY A 350 -15.19 14.05 7.88
N VAL A 351 -15.27 15.34 8.18
CA VAL A 351 -16.05 16.31 7.39
C VAL A 351 -15.11 17.40 6.92
N SER A 352 -15.10 17.67 5.61
CA SER A 352 -14.26 18.70 5.02
C SER A 352 -14.87 20.08 5.19
N GLU A 353 -14.05 21.09 5.45
CA GLU A 353 -14.50 22.48 5.60
C GLU A 353 -15.12 23.04 4.32
N ASP A 354 -16.13 23.89 4.49
CA ASP A 354 -16.90 24.57 3.43
C ASP A 354 -17.59 23.65 2.42
N ARG A 355 -17.73 22.36 2.75
CA ARG A 355 -18.41 21.36 1.91
C ARG A 355 -19.89 21.14 2.29
N PRO A 356 -20.68 20.50 1.40
CA PRO A 356 -22.10 20.25 1.63
C PRO A 356 -22.42 19.61 2.98
N ALA A 357 -21.67 18.59 3.40
CA ALA A 357 -21.83 17.93 4.69
C ALA A 357 -21.66 18.87 5.88
N GLN A 358 -20.58 19.66 5.90
CA GLN A 358 -20.34 20.61 7.00
C GLN A 358 -21.43 21.67 7.06
N LYS A 359 -21.81 22.22 5.89
CA LYS A 359 -22.88 23.23 5.77
C LYS A 359 -24.24 22.70 6.20
N ALA A 360 -24.48 21.41 6.00
CA ALA A 360 -25.68 20.71 6.44
C ALA A 360 -25.62 20.21 7.91
N GLY A 361 -24.51 20.43 8.61
CA GLY A 361 -24.35 20.06 10.02
C GLY A 361 -24.09 18.57 10.27
N LEU A 362 -23.65 17.84 9.24
CA LEU A 362 -23.13 16.47 9.38
C LEU A 362 -21.77 16.50 10.11
N GLN A 363 -21.48 15.44 10.87
CA GLN A 363 -20.35 15.37 11.78
C GLN A 363 -19.65 14.00 11.69
N LYS A 364 -18.40 13.95 12.18
CA LYS A 364 -17.70 12.68 12.40
C LYS A 364 -18.53 11.78 13.32
N GLY A 365 -18.65 10.51 12.96
CA GLY A 365 -19.42 9.49 13.68
C GLY A 365 -20.85 9.31 13.16
N ASP A 366 -21.38 10.23 12.36
CA ASP A 366 -22.67 10.05 11.68
C ASP A 366 -22.61 8.87 10.72
N VAL A 367 -23.65 8.02 10.71
CA VAL A 367 -23.79 6.94 9.72
C VAL A 367 -24.84 7.32 8.70
N VAL A 368 -24.43 7.60 7.47
CA VAL A 368 -25.36 7.89 6.37
C VAL A 368 -26.18 6.64 6.07
N LYS A 369 -27.49 6.74 6.25
CA LYS A 369 -28.48 5.68 5.99
C LYS A 369 -29.22 5.91 4.68
N LYS A 370 -29.41 7.17 4.27
CA LYS A 370 -30.20 7.52 3.08
C LYS A 370 -29.78 8.85 2.47
N MET A 371 -29.84 8.96 1.15
CA MET A 371 -29.65 10.20 0.41
C MET A 371 -30.79 10.39 -0.60
N GLY A 372 -31.70 11.32 -0.33
CA GLY A 372 -32.93 11.49 -1.09
C GLY A 372 -33.80 10.24 -1.02
N GLU A 373 -34.09 9.64 -2.18
CA GLU A 373 -34.85 8.38 -2.27
C GLU A 373 -33.96 7.13 -2.21
N HIS A 374 -32.63 7.28 -2.16
CA HIS A 374 -31.68 6.19 -2.27
C HIS A 374 -31.17 5.74 -0.89
N GLU A 375 -31.36 4.45 -0.58
CA GLU A 375 -30.83 3.83 0.62
C GLU A 375 -29.31 3.67 0.54
N VAL A 376 -28.64 3.87 1.66
CA VAL A 376 -27.20 3.69 1.83
C VAL A 376 -27.01 2.58 2.85
N THR A 377 -26.59 1.40 2.37
CA THR A 377 -26.36 0.19 3.16
C THR A 377 -24.87 -0.10 3.35
N ASP A 378 -24.02 0.49 2.50
CA ASP A 378 -22.59 0.27 2.43
C ASP A 378 -21.91 1.40 1.61
N MET A 379 -20.59 1.31 1.43
CA MET A 379 -19.83 2.29 0.66
C MET A 379 -20.27 2.37 -0.81
N MET A 380 -20.61 1.24 -1.43
CA MET A 380 -20.98 1.17 -2.85
C MET A 380 -22.35 1.76 -3.13
N SER A 381 -23.32 1.56 -2.24
CA SER A 381 -24.66 2.15 -2.30
C SER A 381 -24.61 3.66 -2.02
N TYR A 382 -23.74 4.12 -1.11
CA TYR A 382 -23.44 5.55 -0.99
C TYR A 382 -22.91 6.13 -2.31
N MET A 383 -21.94 5.46 -2.92
CA MET A 383 -21.38 5.84 -4.21
C MET A 383 -22.45 5.87 -5.31
N LYS A 384 -23.30 4.85 -5.41
CA LYS A 384 -24.44 4.87 -6.36
C LYS A 384 -25.41 6.00 -6.07
N SER A 385 -25.70 6.27 -4.82
CA SER A 385 -26.61 7.34 -4.42
C SER A 385 -26.05 8.71 -4.78
N LEU A 386 -24.81 9.01 -4.42
CA LEU A 386 -24.15 10.29 -4.68
C LEU A 386 -24.06 10.58 -6.20
N SER A 387 -23.90 9.55 -7.04
CA SER A 387 -23.88 9.69 -8.51
C SER A 387 -25.19 10.16 -9.14
N LYS A 388 -26.31 10.10 -8.39
CA LYS A 388 -27.64 10.53 -8.88
C LYS A 388 -27.87 12.03 -8.73
N PHE A 389 -26.99 12.73 -8.04
CA PHE A 389 -27.16 14.16 -7.74
C PHE A 389 -26.36 15.03 -8.70
N GLU A 390 -26.95 16.18 -9.05
CA GLU A 390 -26.34 17.21 -9.87
C GLU A 390 -25.89 18.40 -9.02
N LYS A 391 -24.91 19.16 -9.51
CA LYS A 391 -24.39 20.34 -8.80
C LYS A 391 -25.49 21.37 -8.55
N GLY A 392 -25.65 21.81 -7.31
CA GLY A 392 -26.68 22.74 -6.85
C GLY A 392 -28.01 22.08 -6.51
N GLN A 393 -28.15 20.75 -6.65
CA GLN A 393 -29.33 20.03 -6.21
C GLN A 393 -29.35 19.91 -4.69
N THR A 394 -30.51 20.18 -4.08
CA THR A 394 -30.73 19.93 -2.65
C THR A 394 -31.50 18.63 -2.45
N ALA A 395 -31.06 17.79 -1.51
CA ALA A 395 -31.79 16.62 -1.07
C ALA A 395 -31.61 16.37 0.43
N ILE A 396 -32.57 15.68 1.03
CA ILE A 396 -32.50 15.25 2.42
C ILE A 396 -31.53 14.08 2.52
N VAL A 397 -30.52 14.21 3.37
CA VAL A 397 -29.63 13.13 3.77
C VAL A 397 -30.02 12.70 5.18
N THR A 398 -30.37 11.43 5.35
CA THR A 398 -30.68 10.85 6.65
C THR A 398 -29.44 10.16 7.20
N VAL A 399 -29.03 10.57 8.40
CA VAL A 399 -27.92 9.99 9.13
C VAL A 399 -28.37 9.43 10.47
N GLU A 400 -27.74 8.39 10.94
CA GLU A 400 -27.85 7.92 12.32
C GLU A 400 -26.74 8.56 13.16
N ARG A 401 -27.13 9.25 14.24
CA ARG A 401 -26.24 9.84 15.24
C ARG A 401 -26.71 9.41 16.62
N ASP A 402 -25.84 8.78 17.40
CA ASP A 402 -26.14 8.28 18.74
C ASP A 402 -27.42 7.40 18.79
N GLY A 403 -27.63 6.56 17.77
CA GLY A 403 -28.79 5.67 17.64
C GLY A 403 -30.10 6.36 17.27
N LYS A 404 -30.07 7.64 16.84
CA LYS A 404 -31.24 8.38 16.36
C LYS A 404 -31.05 8.80 14.91
N LEU A 405 -32.12 8.70 14.12
CA LEU A 405 -32.15 9.23 12.76
C LEU A 405 -32.31 10.75 12.78
N ILE A 406 -31.45 11.42 12.05
CA ILE A 406 -31.41 12.87 11.84
C ILE A 406 -31.48 13.12 10.34
N GLU A 407 -32.28 14.09 9.92
CA GLU A 407 -32.36 14.55 8.54
C GLU A 407 -31.61 15.87 8.38
N ALA A 408 -30.85 16.00 7.31
CA ALA A 408 -30.10 17.20 6.96
C ALA A 408 -30.36 17.58 5.50
N ASP A 409 -30.69 18.85 5.26
CA ASP A 409 -30.80 19.40 3.91
C ASP A 409 -29.40 19.65 3.33
N VAL A 410 -28.98 18.80 2.40
CA VAL A 410 -27.67 18.87 1.75
C VAL A 410 -27.83 19.43 0.35
N THR A 411 -27.07 20.48 0.02
CA THR A 411 -26.96 21.02 -1.34
C THR A 411 -25.61 20.63 -1.94
N PHE A 412 -25.64 19.80 -2.99
CA PHE A 412 -24.48 19.13 -3.60
C PHE A 412 -23.62 20.00 -4.53
#